data_AF-A0A672QYC6-F1
#
_entry.id   AF-A0A672QYC6-F1
#
_cell.length_a   1.000
_cell.length_b   1.000
_cell.length_c   1.000
_cell.angle_alpha   90.00
_cell.angle_beta   90.00
_cell.angle_gamma   90.00
#
_symmetry.space_group_name_H-M   'P 1'
#
loop_
_entity.id
_entity.type
_entity.pdbx_description
1 polymer ?
#
loop_
_entity_poly.entity_id
_entity_poly.type
_entity_poly.pdbx_seq_one_letter_code
_entity_poly.pdbx_strand_id
1 'polypeptide(L)'
;FLVVTLAVASAGIPGGPVDANINDEDIQKALRFAVAQYNRQSNDAFVRKVSKVIKVQRQVVAGMNYIFTVKLGRTNCKKRGVETLCAIYKDPKVARVIQCKITVWSKPWLNFLKVTENTCI
;
A
#
# COMPACT_ATOMS: atom_id res chain seq x y z
N PHE A 1 -14.23 -21.63 39.60
CA PHE A 1 -14.61 -20.59 38.62
C PHE A 1 -14.35 -21.11 37.22
N LEU A 2 -15.41 -21.44 36.47
CA LEU A 2 -15.31 -21.92 35.07
C LEU A 2 -15.24 -20.70 34.15
N VAL A 3 -14.12 -20.53 33.46
CA VAL A 3 -13.95 -19.47 32.45
C VAL A 3 -14.50 -20.00 31.14
N VAL A 4 -15.67 -19.53 30.73
CA VAL A 4 -16.24 -19.80 29.40
C VAL A 4 -15.52 -18.90 28.39
N THR A 5 -14.71 -19.48 27.53
CA THR A 5 -14.09 -18.78 26.41
C THR A 5 -15.03 -18.85 25.20
N LEU A 6 -15.67 -17.73 24.87
CA LEU A 6 -16.45 -17.59 23.64
C LEU A 6 -15.49 -17.42 22.46
N ALA A 7 -15.27 -18.50 21.71
CA ALA A 7 -14.62 -18.41 20.41
C ALA A 7 -15.62 -17.85 19.39
N VAL A 8 -15.53 -16.55 19.10
CA VAL A 8 -16.30 -15.91 18.03
C VAL A 8 -15.70 -16.34 16.70
N ALA A 9 -16.31 -17.31 16.03
CA ALA A 9 -15.96 -17.67 14.66
C ALA A 9 -16.47 -16.57 13.71
N SER A 10 -15.61 -15.62 13.35
CA SER A 10 -15.91 -14.65 12.29
C SER A 10 -15.96 -15.39 10.95
N ALA A 11 -17.15 -15.79 10.50
CA ALA A 11 -17.35 -16.25 9.13
C ALA A 11 -17.00 -15.10 8.17
N GLY A 12 -15.90 -15.23 7.43
CA GLY A 12 -15.50 -14.23 6.44
C GLY A 12 -16.57 -14.08 5.35
N ILE A 13 -16.87 -12.83 4.95
CA ILE A 13 -17.83 -12.57 3.87
C ILE A 13 -17.21 -13.09 2.56
N PRO A 14 -17.89 -14.00 1.83
CA PRO A 14 -17.40 -14.46 0.53
C PRO A 14 -17.17 -13.26 -0.41
N GLY A 15 -15.96 -13.15 -0.97
CA GLY A 15 -15.57 -12.03 -1.83
C GLY A 15 -15.24 -10.72 -1.10
N GLY A 16 -15.27 -10.69 0.23
CA GLY A 16 -14.80 -9.56 1.04
C GLY A 16 -13.27 -9.46 1.09
N PRO A 17 -12.71 -8.30 1.46
CA PRO A 17 -11.27 -8.17 1.71
C PRO A 17 -10.81 -9.06 2.86
N VAL A 18 -9.75 -9.81 2.63
CA VAL A 18 -9.07 -10.64 3.64
C VAL A 18 -7.62 -10.18 3.80
N ASP A 19 -7.08 -10.31 5.01
CA ASP A 19 -5.69 -9.96 5.27
C ASP A 19 -4.75 -10.83 4.41
N ALA A 20 -3.66 -10.23 3.96
CA ALA A 20 -2.71 -10.86 3.04
C ALA A 20 -1.27 -10.70 3.55
N ASN A 21 -0.33 -11.40 2.91
CA ASN A 21 1.07 -11.36 3.30
C ASN A 21 1.83 -10.36 2.41
N ILE A 22 2.52 -9.40 3.03
CA ILE A 22 3.34 -8.42 2.30
C ILE A 22 4.55 -9.06 1.58
N ASN A 23 4.89 -10.30 1.90
CA ASN A 23 5.96 -11.05 1.25
C ASN A 23 5.52 -11.72 -0.06
N ASP A 24 4.23 -11.71 -0.40
CA ASP A 24 3.73 -12.25 -1.68
C ASP A 24 4.23 -11.36 -2.83
N GLU A 25 4.83 -11.98 -3.86
CA GLU A 25 5.50 -11.26 -4.95
C GLU A 25 4.55 -10.31 -5.70
N ASP A 26 3.34 -10.77 -6.01
CA ASP A 26 2.31 -9.97 -6.68
C ASP A 26 1.89 -8.77 -5.84
N ILE A 27 1.83 -8.93 -4.51
CA ILE A 27 1.50 -7.86 -3.58
C ILE A 27 2.63 -6.83 -3.56
N GLN A 28 3.89 -7.26 -3.51
CA GLN A 28 5.01 -6.33 -3.58
C GLN A 28 5.07 -5.60 -4.92
N LYS A 29 4.77 -6.29 -6.04
CA LYS A 29 4.67 -5.68 -7.37
C LYS A 29 3.57 -4.64 -7.42
N ALA A 30 2.39 -4.94 -6.87
CA ALA A 30 1.28 -4.01 -6.77
C ALA A 30 1.62 -2.81 -5.87
N LEU A 31 2.31 -3.02 -4.75
CA LEU A 31 2.75 -1.93 -3.87
C LEU A 31 3.75 -1.01 -4.56
N ARG A 32 4.74 -1.56 -5.27
CA ARG A 32 5.70 -0.77 -6.06
C ARG A 32 4.99 0.06 -7.12
N PHE A 33 4.03 -0.54 -7.83
CA PHE A 33 3.18 0.16 -8.79
C PHE A 33 2.36 1.29 -8.14
N ALA A 34 1.71 1.03 -7.00
CA ALA A 34 0.95 2.02 -6.25
C ALA A 34 1.80 3.24 -5.86
N VAL A 35 3.00 3.01 -5.31
CA VAL A 35 3.90 4.09 -4.88
C VAL A 35 4.42 4.88 -6.08
N ALA A 36 4.73 4.22 -7.20
CA ALA A 36 5.13 4.90 -8.42
C ALA A 36 4.01 5.80 -8.96
N GLN A 37 2.76 5.31 -9.00
CA GLN A 37 1.60 6.09 -9.43
C GLN A 37 1.32 7.27 -8.49
N TYR A 38 1.39 7.05 -7.17
CA TYR A 38 1.27 8.11 -6.19
C TYR A 38 2.29 9.23 -6.46
N ASN A 39 3.57 8.88 -6.66
CA ASN A 39 4.63 9.85 -6.93
C ASN A 39 4.41 10.59 -8.26
N ARG A 40 3.90 9.92 -9.29
CA ARG A 40 3.59 10.53 -10.58
C ARG A 40 2.45 11.54 -10.49
N GLN A 41 1.43 11.27 -9.68
CA GLN A 41 0.24 12.11 -9.54
C GLN A 41 0.40 13.25 -8.52
N SER A 42 1.26 13.06 -7.51
CA SER A 42 1.49 14.04 -6.47
C SER A 42 2.23 15.29 -7.01
N ASN A 43 1.87 16.48 -6.50
CA ASN A 43 2.59 17.73 -6.78
C ASN A 43 3.82 17.95 -5.89
N ASP A 44 4.16 17.00 -5.02
CA ASP A 44 5.35 17.09 -4.17
C ASP A 44 6.63 17.10 -5.04
N ALA A 45 7.58 17.99 -4.78
CA ALA A 45 8.84 18.04 -5.51
C ALA A 45 9.75 16.84 -5.19
N PHE A 46 9.52 16.18 -4.07
CA PHE A 46 10.31 15.06 -3.59
C PHE A 46 9.61 13.72 -3.81
N VAL A 47 10.41 12.68 -4.05
CA VAL A 47 9.92 11.30 -4.10
C VAL A 47 9.55 10.85 -2.69
N ARG A 48 8.42 10.17 -2.54
CA ARG A 48 8.01 9.51 -1.31
C ARG A 48 8.20 8.00 -1.41
N LYS A 49 8.67 7.39 -0.32
CA LYS A 49 8.80 5.93 -0.14
C LYS A 49 7.91 5.44 0.99
N VAL A 50 7.61 4.15 0.98
CA VAL A 50 6.91 3.49 2.09
C VAL A 50 7.81 3.48 3.31
N SER A 51 7.42 4.18 4.37
CA SER A 51 8.09 4.12 5.67
C SER A 51 7.56 2.95 6.51
N LYS A 52 6.28 2.60 6.34
CA LYS A 52 5.65 1.48 7.03
C LYS A 52 4.46 0.94 6.24
N VAL A 53 4.33 -0.37 6.15
CA VAL A 53 3.08 -1.03 5.78
C VAL A 53 2.28 -1.28 7.06
N ILE A 54 1.10 -0.68 7.18
CA ILE A 54 0.22 -0.85 8.34
C ILE A 54 -0.65 -2.08 8.14
N LYS A 55 -1.24 -2.19 6.94
CA LYS A 55 -2.14 -3.29 6.59
C LYS A 55 -2.05 -3.57 5.10
N VAL A 56 -2.16 -4.85 4.74
CA VAL A 56 -2.38 -5.27 3.37
C VAL A 56 -3.50 -6.31 3.34
N GLN A 57 -4.42 -6.12 2.39
CA GLN A 57 -5.54 -7.02 2.18
C GLN A 57 -5.66 -7.34 0.69
N ARG A 58 -6.26 -8.48 0.39
CA ARG A 58 -6.61 -8.89 -0.96
C ARG A 58 -8.10 -9.14 -1.07
N GLN A 59 -8.70 -8.84 -2.21
CA GLN A 59 -10.12 -9.06 -2.47
C GLN A 59 -10.37 -9.54 -3.90
N VAL A 60 -11.01 -10.70 -4.05
CA VAL A 60 -11.39 -11.27 -5.34
C VAL A 60 -12.50 -10.42 -5.97
N VAL A 61 -12.29 -10.02 -7.23
CA VAL A 61 -13.23 -9.26 -8.06
C VAL A 61 -13.16 -9.83 -9.49
N ALA A 62 -13.46 -9.04 -10.53
CA ALA A 62 -13.08 -9.36 -11.91
C ALA A 62 -11.55 -9.22 -12.09
N GLY A 63 -10.76 -9.98 -11.32
CA GLY A 63 -9.35 -9.72 -11.02
C GLY A 63 -9.08 -9.81 -9.52
N MET A 64 -8.02 -9.13 -9.10
CA MET A 64 -7.64 -9.02 -7.70
C MET A 64 -7.45 -7.56 -7.30
N ASN A 65 -8.15 -7.12 -6.26
CA ASN A 65 -7.80 -5.89 -5.55
C ASN A 65 -6.75 -6.18 -4.49
N TYR A 66 -5.67 -5.41 -4.48
CA TYR A 66 -4.73 -5.31 -3.38
C TYR A 66 -4.92 -3.96 -2.68
N ILE A 67 -5.30 -4.00 -1.41
CA ILE A 67 -5.66 -2.82 -0.62
C ILE A 67 -4.56 -2.59 0.40
N PHE A 68 -3.89 -1.46 0.29
CA PHE A 68 -2.75 -1.08 1.10
C PHE A 68 -3.11 0.07 2.03
N THR A 69 -2.88 -0.10 3.33
CA THR A 69 -2.79 1.02 4.27
C THR A 69 -1.32 1.21 4.62
N VAL A 70 -0.72 2.30 4.17
CA VAL A 70 0.73 2.54 4.25
C VAL A 70 1.04 3.93 4.76
N LYS A 71 2.20 4.10 5.38
CA LYS A 71 2.80 5.41 5.64
C LYS A 71 3.82 5.73 4.56
N LEU A 72 3.71 6.92 3.97
CA LEU A 72 4.63 7.43 2.96
C LEU A 72 5.44 8.61 3.51
N GLY A 73 6.77 8.51 3.47
CA GLY A 73 7.69 9.57 3.90
C GLY A 73 8.45 10.17 2.72
N ARG A 74 8.69 11.48 2.76
CA ARG A 74 9.57 12.19 1.82
C ARG A 74 10.99 11.66 1.93
N THR A 75 11.62 11.56 0.76
CA THR A 75 13.02 11.20 0.63
C THR A 75 13.87 12.41 0.27
N ASN A 76 15.19 12.26 0.39
CA ASN A 76 16.17 13.22 -0.09
C ASN A 76 16.25 13.36 -1.62
N CYS A 77 15.49 12.57 -2.39
CA CYS A 77 15.45 12.65 -3.84
C CYS A 77 14.35 13.59 -4.34
N LYS A 78 14.72 14.45 -5.29
CA LYS A 78 13.75 15.20 -6.10
C LYS A 78 13.20 14.31 -7.21
N LYS A 79 11.95 14.54 -7.61
CA LYS A 79 11.38 13.90 -8.80
C LYS A 79 12.21 14.27 -10.03
N ARG A 80 12.41 13.31 -10.93
CA ARG A 80 13.26 13.43 -12.13
C ARG A 80 14.77 13.53 -11.84
N GLY A 81 15.19 13.32 -10.59
CA GLY A 81 16.60 13.14 -10.24
C GLY A 81 17.05 11.68 -10.36
N VAL A 82 18.32 11.41 -10.04
CA VAL A 82 18.86 10.04 -9.97
C VAL A 82 18.31 9.34 -8.72
N GLU A 83 17.55 8.26 -8.89
CA GLU A 83 16.81 7.60 -7.80
C GLU A 83 17.56 6.47 -7.09
N THR A 84 18.87 6.31 -7.32
CA THR A 84 19.63 5.12 -6.87
C THR A 84 19.83 5.03 -5.35
N LEU A 85 19.74 6.13 -4.61
CA LEU A 85 20.00 6.18 -3.16
C LEU A 85 18.98 7.02 -2.36
N CYS A 86 17.70 6.99 -2.76
CA CYS A 86 16.68 7.75 -2.05
C CYS A 86 16.38 7.17 -0.66
N ALA A 87 16.77 7.89 0.38
CA ALA A 87 16.48 7.56 1.78
C ALA A 87 15.40 8.50 2.32
N ILE A 88 14.49 7.96 3.15
CA ILE A 88 13.50 8.78 3.86
C ILE A 88 14.25 9.69 4.83
N TYR A 89 13.84 10.96 4.92
CA TYR A 89 14.42 11.90 5.88
C TYR A 89 14.28 11.36 7.31
N LYS A 90 15.36 11.45 8.10
CA LYS A 90 15.34 11.05 9.52
C LYS A 90 14.50 11.99 10.38
N ASP A 91 14.53 13.29 10.08
CA ASP A 91 13.70 14.29 10.75
C ASP A 91 12.23 14.11 10.35
N PRO A 92 11.32 13.79 11.29
CA PRO A 92 9.90 13.64 11.01
C PRO A 92 9.25 14.89 10.39
N LYS A 93 9.71 16.10 10.76
CA LYS A 93 9.19 17.36 10.24
C LYS A 93 9.47 17.52 8.75
N VAL A 94 10.62 17.01 8.29
CA VAL A 94 11.03 17.05 6.88
C VAL A 94 10.46 15.85 6.11
N ALA A 95 10.45 14.67 6.74
CA ALA A 95 9.86 13.45 6.18
C ALA A 95 8.37 13.62 5.87
N ARG A 96 7.66 14.47 6.63
CA ARG A 96 6.22 14.78 6.46
C ARG A 96 5.42 13.52 6.18
N VAL A 97 5.53 12.54 7.08
CA VAL A 97 4.93 11.21 6.89
C VAL A 97 3.42 11.34 6.84
N ILE A 98 2.81 10.82 5.77
CA ILE A 98 1.35 10.78 5.58
C ILE A 98 0.88 9.33 5.57
N GLN A 99 -0.37 9.10 5.96
CA GLN A 99 -0.98 7.77 5.85
C GLN A 99 -1.87 7.73 4.61
N CYS A 100 -1.70 6.71 3.78
CA CYS A 100 -2.49 6.52 2.57
C CYS A 100 -3.17 5.16 2.57
N LYS A 101 -4.42 5.14 2.09
CA LYS A 101 -5.13 3.95 1.65
C LYS A 101 -5.11 3.93 0.12
N ILE A 102 -4.47 2.92 -0.46
CA ILE A 102 -4.31 2.78 -1.91
C ILE A 102 -4.81 1.40 -2.34
N THR A 103 -5.68 1.35 -3.35
CA THR A 103 -6.19 0.10 -3.92
C THR A 103 -5.65 -0.08 -5.34
N VAL A 104 -5.07 -1.25 -5.62
CA VAL A 104 -4.58 -1.64 -6.93
C VAL A 104 -5.39 -2.82 -7.46
N TRP A 105 -6.04 -2.62 -8.60
CA TRP A 105 -6.73 -3.68 -9.34
C TRP A 105 -5.77 -4.36 -10.32
N SER A 106 -5.59 -5.66 -10.15
CA SER A 106 -4.71 -6.52 -10.92
C SER A 106 -5.51 -7.54 -11.72
N LYS A 107 -5.12 -7.71 -12.99
CA LYS A 107 -5.54 -8.85 -13.83
C LYS A 107 -4.27 -9.40 -14.48
N PRO A 108 -3.56 -10.35 -13.82
CA PRO A 108 -2.27 -10.84 -14.28
C PRO A 108 -2.31 -11.40 -15.71
N TRP A 109 -3.39 -12.11 -16.07
CA TRP A 109 -3.60 -12.68 -17.42
C TRP A 109 -3.75 -11.63 -18.53
N LEU A 110 -3.91 -10.35 -18.19
CA LEU A 110 -3.92 -9.23 -19.14
C LEU A 110 -2.71 -8.29 -18.98
N ASN A 111 -1.74 -8.65 -18.13
CA ASN A 111 -0.64 -7.76 -17.73
C ASN A 111 -1.11 -6.38 -17.25
N PHE A 112 -2.23 -6.36 -16.51
CA PHE A 112 -2.94 -5.14 -16.16
C PHE A 112 -2.80 -4.82 -14.67
N LEU A 113 -2.40 -3.58 -14.37
CA LEU A 113 -2.44 -2.98 -13.05
C LEU A 113 -3.05 -1.58 -13.15
N LYS A 114 -3.96 -1.23 -12.24
CA LYS A 114 -4.54 0.11 -12.15
C LYS A 114 -4.78 0.52 -10.70
N VAL A 115 -4.38 1.73 -10.35
CA VAL A 115 -4.80 2.33 -9.08
C VAL A 115 -6.25 2.78 -9.22
N THR A 116 -7.11 2.26 -8.35
CA THR A 116 -8.56 2.56 -8.35
C THR A 116 -8.97 3.45 -7.18
N GLU A 117 -8.17 3.48 -6.11
CA GLU A 117 -8.35 4.34 -4.95
C GLU A 117 -6.98 4.83 -4.48
N ASN A 118 -6.86 6.10 -4.13
CA ASN A 118 -5.65 6.71 -3.57
C ASN A 118 -6.05 7.88 -2.66
N THR A 119 -6.26 7.59 -1.38
CA THR A 119 -6.70 8.57 -0.39
C THR A 119 -5.64 8.68 0.69
N CYS A 120 -5.19 9.91 0.99
CA CYS A 120 -4.17 10.16 2.02
C CYS A 120 -4.65 11.19 3.04
N ILE A 121 -4.24 11.01 4.29
CA ILE A 121 -4.49 11.89 5.44
C ILE A 121 -3.18 12.26 6.14
#